data_AF-A0A3D2NGG3-F1
#
_entry.id   AF-A0A3D2NGG3-F1
#
_cell.length_a   1.000
_cell.length_b   1.000
_cell.length_c   1.000
_cell.angle_alpha   90.00
_cell.angle_beta   90.00
_cell.angle_gamma   90.00
#
_symmetry.space_group_name_H-M   'P 1'
#
loop_
_entity.id
_entity.type
_entity.pdbx_description
1 polymer ?
#
loop_
_entity_poly.entity_id
_entity_poly.type
_entity_poly.pdbx_seq_one_letter_code
_entity_poly.pdbx_strand_id
1 'polypeptide(L)'
;LAGNPQAWDALIDAVDNVIPGLVGEGSLIDPDDLTEPIALSFAGALSLVGLIGAAIGAIGSLRTAIRTIADKVHDDVFFLLVMLRNLLLAIAIGAGLAAAAAATIIGTAGVGLVADIAGVPADHPLTRVVSTSVAVVVTFLLDTAAVALMFVALSGVKPPARVLWTGALLGGVGLTVLQQLSSLFVGGASSNPLLASFASLIALLLWINLSAQVILIASSYIVTGTLEYADRVRAVHGAQTMIERRVQTAEDQVQAATDELHAAREALAEERKGAAERA
;
A
#
# COMPACT_ATOMS: atom_id res chain seq x y z
N LEU A 1 22.66 4.28 13.08
CA LEU A 1 21.48 4.50 13.95
C LEU A 1 21.83 4.40 15.44
N ALA A 2 22.81 3.60 15.87
CA ALA A 2 23.21 3.35 17.27
C ALA A 2 23.81 4.53 18.08
N GLY A 3 23.45 5.78 17.78
CA GLY A 3 23.98 6.94 18.51
C GLY A 3 23.17 8.23 18.35
N ASN A 4 21.96 8.18 17.79
CA ASN A 4 21.09 9.34 17.69
C ASN A 4 19.67 8.98 18.18
N PRO A 5 19.35 9.26 19.46
CA PRO A 5 18.04 8.97 20.06
C PRO A 5 16.88 9.54 19.26
N GLN A 6 17.04 10.76 18.70
CA GLN A 6 16.00 11.39 17.88
C GLN A 6 15.71 10.63 16.59
N ALA A 7 16.72 9.99 15.99
CA ALA A 7 16.53 9.17 14.79
C ALA A 7 15.89 7.80 15.11
N TRP A 8 16.07 7.31 16.33
CA TRP A 8 15.45 6.09 16.83
C TRP A 8 13.98 6.33 17.15
N ASP A 9 13.67 7.40 17.87
CA ASP A 9 12.29 7.78 18.20
C ASP A 9 11.50 8.11 16.92
N ALA A 10 12.09 8.83 15.97
CA ALA A 10 11.44 9.10 14.69
C ALA A 10 11.21 7.83 13.83
N LEU A 11 12.05 6.81 13.98
CA LEU A 11 11.83 5.51 13.33
C LEU A 11 10.68 4.76 14.00
N ILE A 12 10.63 4.75 15.33
CA ILE A 12 9.52 4.16 16.10
C ILE A 12 8.20 4.86 15.73
N ASP A 13 8.18 6.19 15.76
CA ASP A 13 7.02 7.00 15.39
C ASP A 13 6.59 6.74 13.94
N ALA A 14 7.53 6.61 13.00
CA ALA A 14 7.19 6.32 11.61
C ALA A 14 6.61 4.91 11.44
N VAL A 15 7.12 3.93 12.19
CA VAL A 15 6.61 2.56 12.18
C VAL A 15 5.23 2.50 12.83
N ASP A 16 5.03 3.12 13.98
CA ASP A 16 3.74 3.14 14.70
C ASP A 16 2.66 3.93 13.94
N ASN A 17 3.03 5.02 13.25
CA ASN A 17 2.10 5.75 12.38
C ASN A 17 1.56 4.88 11.22
N VAL A 18 2.36 3.92 10.74
CA VAL A 18 1.98 3.06 9.60
C VAL A 18 1.35 1.76 10.07
N ILE A 19 1.80 1.24 11.20
CA ILE A 19 1.31 0.02 11.82
C ILE A 19 1.13 0.27 13.33
N PRO A 20 -0.03 0.85 13.72
CA PRO A 20 -0.33 1.17 15.10
C PRO A 20 -0.32 -0.09 15.99
N GLY A 21 0.34 0.01 17.14
CA GLY A 21 0.41 -1.04 18.15
C GLY A 21 1.46 -2.13 17.89
N LEU A 22 2.36 -1.90 16.91
CA LEU A 22 3.49 -2.79 16.65
C LEU A 22 4.67 -2.52 17.60
N VAL A 23 4.97 -1.25 17.87
CA VAL A 23 6.17 -0.83 18.62
C VAL A 23 5.81 0.31 19.58
N GLY A 24 6.18 0.19 20.85
CA GLY A 24 5.92 1.20 21.90
C GLY A 24 5.58 0.58 23.26
N GLU A 25 5.51 1.41 24.32
CA GLU A 25 5.18 0.95 25.67
C GLU A 25 3.81 0.22 25.70
N GLY A 26 3.81 -1.07 26.03
CA GLY A 26 2.60 -1.92 26.04
C GLY A 26 2.17 -2.50 24.68
N SER A 27 3.03 -2.40 23.64
CA SER A 27 2.82 -2.97 22.31
C SER A 27 3.47 -4.36 22.12
N LEU A 28 3.43 -4.93 20.91
CA LEU A 28 4.05 -6.23 20.60
C LEU A 28 5.56 -6.26 20.84
N ILE A 29 6.23 -5.12 20.59
CA ILE A 29 7.68 -4.97 20.70
C ILE A 29 7.93 -3.75 21.58
N ASP A 30 8.54 -3.97 22.74
CA ASP A 30 9.02 -2.90 23.60
C ASP A 30 10.41 -2.43 23.11
N PRO A 31 10.60 -1.15 22.74
CA PRO A 31 11.88 -0.63 22.29
C PRO A 31 13.01 -0.79 23.31
N ASP A 32 12.69 -0.80 24.60
CA ASP A 32 13.67 -0.90 25.68
C ASP A 32 14.26 -2.32 25.80
N ASP A 33 13.53 -3.33 25.29
CA ASP A 33 14.00 -4.72 25.19
C ASP A 33 14.93 -4.94 23.97
N LEU A 34 15.05 -3.96 23.06
CA LEU A 34 15.89 -4.04 21.85
C LEU A 34 17.34 -3.55 22.08
N THR A 35 17.88 -3.73 23.29
CA THR A 35 19.20 -3.24 23.69
C THR A 35 20.38 -4.05 23.12
N GLU A 36 20.16 -5.29 22.66
CA GLU A 36 21.20 -6.06 21.97
C GLU A 36 21.17 -5.83 20.45
N PRO A 37 22.31 -5.91 19.73
CA PRO A 37 22.34 -5.90 18.27
C PRO A 37 21.74 -7.20 17.68
N ILE A 38 20.44 -7.41 17.89
CA ILE A 38 19.66 -8.52 17.34
C ILE A 38 19.83 -8.55 15.82
N ALA A 39 19.96 -7.37 15.18
CA ALA A 39 20.20 -7.20 13.75
C ALA A 39 21.44 -7.92 13.19
N LEU A 40 22.45 -8.25 14.03
CA LEU A 40 23.65 -8.99 13.62
C LEU A 40 23.68 -10.44 14.12
N SER A 41 22.63 -10.89 14.80
CA SER A 41 22.49 -12.27 15.28
C SER A 41 21.95 -13.21 14.18
N PHE A 42 22.19 -14.52 14.31
CA PHE A 42 21.59 -15.52 13.42
C PHE A 42 20.05 -15.46 13.45
N ALA A 43 19.47 -15.20 14.62
CA ALA A 43 18.03 -15.02 14.78
C ALA A 43 17.52 -13.77 14.04
N GLY A 44 18.25 -12.66 14.09
CA GLY A 44 17.93 -11.44 13.33
C GLY A 44 18.06 -11.60 11.83
N ALA A 45 19.07 -12.35 11.37
CA ALA A 45 19.18 -12.69 9.95
C ALA A 45 17.99 -13.53 9.48
N LEU A 46 17.59 -14.53 10.27
CA LEU A 46 16.46 -15.41 9.94
C LEU A 46 15.12 -14.65 9.98
N SER A 47 14.93 -13.77 10.97
CA SER A 47 13.71 -12.94 11.06
C SER A 47 13.62 -11.95 9.89
N LEU A 48 14.74 -11.36 9.46
CA LEU A 48 14.79 -10.48 8.30
C LEU A 48 14.40 -11.24 7.01
N VAL A 49 14.93 -12.45 6.81
CA VAL A 49 14.56 -13.29 5.65
C VAL A 49 13.07 -13.63 5.69
N GLY A 50 12.53 -13.99 6.86
CA GLY A 50 11.11 -14.25 7.06
C GLY A 50 10.24 -13.02 6.74
N LEU A 51 10.64 -11.85 7.21
CA LEU A 51 9.96 -10.58 6.98
C LEU A 51 9.95 -10.20 5.50
N ILE A 52 11.09 -10.31 4.82
CA ILE A 52 11.19 -10.06 3.37
C ILE A 52 10.31 -11.05 2.59
N GLY A 53 10.35 -12.32 2.97
CA GLY A 53 9.48 -13.36 2.38
C GLY A 53 8.00 -13.05 2.55
N ALA A 54 7.58 -12.64 3.74
CA ALA A 54 6.21 -12.24 4.05
C ALA A 54 5.78 -10.99 3.25
N ALA A 55 6.64 -9.97 3.18
CA ALA A 55 6.37 -8.75 2.42
C ALA A 55 6.20 -9.02 0.91
N ILE A 56 7.10 -9.83 0.35
CA ILE A 56 7.02 -10.26 -1.06
C ILE A 56 5.73 -11.06 -1.30
N GLY A 57 5.38 -11.97 -0.39
CA GLY A 57 4.14 -12.73 -0.44
C GLY A 57 2.90 -11.84 -0.39
N ALA A 58 2.87 -10.86 0.51
CA ALA A 58 1.78 -9.90 0.64
C ALA A 58 1.61 -9.06 -0.65
N ILE A 59 2.70 -8.57 -1.23
CA ILE A 59 2.68 -7.85 -2.52
C ILE A 59 2.19 -8.76 -3.64
N GLY A 60 2.61 -10.03 -3.65
CA GLY A 60 2.13 -11.03 -4.60
C GLY A 60 0.62 -11.23 -4.52
N SER A 61 0.10 -11.46 -3.30
CA SER A 61 -1.34 -11.62 -3.05
C SER A 61 -2.15 -10.39 -3.45
N LEU A 62 -1.66 -9.20 -3.10
CA LEU A 62 -2.31 -7.94 -3.46
C LEU A 62 -2.32 -7.73 -4.98
N ARG A 63 -1.21 -8.06 -5.66
CA ARG A 63 -1.14 -8.01 -7.13
C ARG A 63 -2.17 -8.92 -7.75
N THR A 64 -2.24 -10.17 -7.31
CA THR A 64 -3.21 -11.13 -7.82
C THR A 64 -4.63 -10.62 -7.62
N ALA A 65 -4.96 -10.13 -6.42
CA ALA A 65 -6.29 -9.58 -6.13
C ALA A 65 -6.64 -8.37 -7.02
N ILE A 66 -5.73 -7.40 -7.20
CA ILE A 66 -5.96 -6.24 -8.07
C ILE A 66 -6.09 -6.68 -9.54
N ARG A 67 -5.27 -7.63 -10.00
CA ARG A 67 -5.36 -8.16 -11.37
C ARG A 67 -6.65 -8.94 -11.61
N THR A 68 -7.14 -9.67 -10.61
CA THR A 68 -8.46 -10.33 -10.65
C THR A 68 -9.57 -9.29 -10.77
N ILE A 69 -9.51 -8.18 -10.02
CA ILE A 69 -10.47 -7.07 -10.16
C ILE A 69 -10.38 -6.43 -11.56
N ALA A 70 -9.18 -6.32 -12.11
CA ALA A 70 -8.94 -5.76 -13.45
C ALA A 70 -9.19 -6.74 -14.61
N ASP A 71 -9.61 -7.98 -14.33
CA ASP A 71 -9.78 -9.07 -15.30
C ASP A 71 -8.52 -9.34 -16.16
N LYS A 72 -7.34 -9.18 -15.55
CA LYS A 72 -6.01 -9.35 -16.15
C LYS A 72 -5.27 -10.58 -15.61
N VAL A 73 -5.98 -11.69 -15.43
CA VAL A 73 -5.46 -12.89 -14.74
C VAL A 73 -4.36 -13.62 -15.55
N HIS A 74 -4.23 -13.36 -16.84
CA HIS A 74 -3.29 -14.06 -17.72
C HIS A 74 -2.01 -13.25 -17.95
N ASP A 75 -0.92 -13.67 -17.33
CA ASP A 75 0.43 -13.15 -17.58
C ASP A 75 1.42 -14.29 -17.28
N ASP A 76 1.86 -15.00 -18.34
CA ASP A 76 2.91 -16.02 -18.28
C ASP A 76 4.29 -15.36 -18.10
N VAL A 77 4.52 -14.74 -16.94
CA VAL A 77 5.80 -14.10 -16.62
C VAL A 77 6.61 -15.04 -15.73
N PHE A 78 7.89 -15.23 -16.09
CA PHE A 78 8.84 -16.03 -15.31
C PHE A 78 8.80 -15.67 -13.82
N PHE A 79 8.60 -16.67 -12.95
CA PHE A 79 8.44 -16.52 -11.50
C PHE A 79 9.51 -15.62 -10.85
N LEU A 80 10.77 -15.72 -11.30
CA LEU A 80 11.88 -14.95 -10.77
C LEU A 80 11.76 -13.43 -11.04
N LEU A 81 11.23 -13.05 -12.22
CA LEU A 81 11.03 -11.63 -12.58
C LEU A 81 9.87 -11.02 -11.77
N VAL A 82 8.82 -11.81 -11.53
CA VAL A 82 7.71 -11.44 -10.64
C VAL A 82 8.23 -11.18 -9.23
N MET A 83 9.12 -12.05 -8.73
CA MET A 83 9.76 -11.94 -7.42
C MET A 83 10.63 -10.69 -7.30
N LEU A 84 11.49 -10.44 -8.30
CA LEU A 84 12.38 -9.27 -8.31
C LEU A 84 11.57 -7.97 -8.36
N ARG A 85 10.47 -7.93 -9.14
CA ARG A 85 9.57 -6.78 -9.19
C ARG A 85 8.85 -6.56 -7.86
N ASN A 86 8.46 -7.64 -7.17
CA ASN A 86 7.89 -7.55 -5.81
C ASN A 86 8.90 -7.00 -4.82
N LEU A 87 10.16 -7.44 -4.90
CA LEU A 87 11.23 -6.94 -4.04
C LEU A 87 11.49 -5.45 -4.28
N LEU A 88 11.57 -5.02 -5.54
CA LEU A 88 11.76 -3.60 -5.88
C LEU A 88 10.60 -2.75 -5.34
N LEU A 89 9.38 -3.26 -5.43
CA LEU A 89 8.21 -2.57 -4.88
C LEU A 89 8.23 -2.53 -3.34
N ALA A 90 8.65 -3.61 -2.68
CA ALA A 90 8.86 -3.63 -1.23
C ALA A 90 9.89 -2.57 -0.81
N ILE A 91 11.00 -2.46 -1.55
CA ILE A 91 12.03 -1.44 -1.32
C ILE A 91 11.45 -0.03 -1.55
N ALA A 92 10.64 0.17 -2.59
CA ALA A 92 10.00 1.46 -2.85
C ALA A 92 9.04 1.87 -1.73
N ILE A 93 8.25 0.93 -1.20
CA ILE A 93 7.40 1.16 -0.02
C ILE A 93 8.27 1.50 1.19
N GLY A 94 9.33 0.74 1.44
CA GLY A 94 10.29 1.02 2.53
C GLY A 94 10.96 2.39 2.42
N ALA A 95 11.33 2.80 1.21
CA ALA A 95 11.85 4.14 0.95
C ALA A 95 10.78 5.22 1.16
N GLY A 96 9.52 4.94 0.81
CA GLY A 96 8.37 5.80 1.12
C GLY A 96 8.18 5.99 2.63
N LEU A 97 8.32 4.93 3.42
CA LEU A 97 8.28 5.01 4.89
C LEU A 97 9.43 5.85 5.45
N ALA A 98 10.65 5.66 4.93
CA ALA A 98 11.79 6.48 5.32
C ALA A 98 11.60 7.97 4.95
N ALA A 99 11.00 8.25 3.79
CA ALA A 99 10.64 9.60 3.39
C ALA A 99 9.53 10.19 4.27
N ALA A 100 8.55 9.38 4.69
CA ALA A 100 7.52 9.77 5.64
C ALA A 100 8.12 10.13 7.00
N ALA A 101 9.01 9.30 7.53
CA ALA A 101 9.75 9.57 8.76
C ALA A 101 10.54 10.89 8.66
N ALA A 102 11.25 11.09 7.55
CA ALA A 102 11.99 12.33 7.30
C ALA A 102 11.05 13.54 7.21
N ALA A 103 9.89 13.41 6.56
CA ALA A 103 8.88 14.45 6.47
C ALA A 103 8.29 14.79 7.84
N THR A 104 8.08 13.80 8.72
CA THR A 104 7.64 14.01 10.10
C THR A 104 8.67 14.79 10.90
N ILE A 105 9.96 14.43 10.81
CA ILE A 105 11.06 15.16 11.49
C ILE A 105 11.15 16.61 10.99
N ILE A 106 11.09 16.80 9.68
CA ILE A 106 11.14 18.14 9.07
C ILE A 106 9.88 18.94 9.45
N GLY A 107 8.73 18.30 9.50
CA GLY A 107 7.45 18.90 9.88
C GLY A 107 7.44 19.37 11.34
N THR A 108 7.89 18.55 12.27
CA THR A 108 7.98 18.92 13.69
C THR A 108 9.00 20.03 13.93
N ALA A 109 10.17 19.96 13.29
CA ALA A 109 11.19 21.01 13.36
C ALA A 109 10.73 22.34 12.71
N GLY A 110 10.06 22.26 11.56
CA GLY A 110 9.56 23.42 10.83
C GLY A 110 8.43 24.14 11.57
N VAL A 111 7.54 23.40 12.24
CA VAL A 111 6.49 24.00 13.07
C VAL A 111 7.08 24.70 14.29
N GLY A 112 8.12 24.13 14.91
CA GLY A 112 8.85 24.79 16.01
C GLY A 112 9.44 26.14 15.59
N LEU A 113 10.10 26.19 14.42
CA LEU A 113 10.68 27.43 13.89
C LEU A 113 9.63 28.51 13.56
N VAL A 114 8.49 28.11 13.00
CA VAL A 114 7.39 29.04 12.70
C VAL A 114 6.72 29.55 13.98
N ALA A 115 6.57 28.71 15.00
CA ALA A 115 6.04 29.10 16.31
C ALA A 115 6.97 30.09 17.02
N ASP A 116 8.29 29.85 16.97
CA ASP A 116 9.32 30.72 17.55
C ASP A 116 9.36 32.10 16.85
N ILE A 117 9.26 32.14 15.52
CA ILE A 117 9.21 33.39 14.75
C ILE A 117 7.90 34.16 14.99
N ALA A 118 6.79 33.45 15.17
CA ALA A 118 5.48 34.04 15.47
C ALA A 118 5.34 34.47 16.94
N GLY A 119 6.31 34.16 17.81
CA GLY A 119 6.28 34.50 19.23
C GLY A 119 5.16 33.79 20.01
N VAL A 120 4.66 32.67 19.48
CA VAL A 120 3.60 31.88 20.11
C VAL A 120 4.24 30.77 20.93
N PRO A 121 3.96 30.65 22.24
CA PRO A 121 4.46 29.56 23.07
C PRO A 121 4.12 28.20 22.43
N ALA A 122 5.07 27.26 22.45
CA ALA A 122 4.90 25.91 21.86
C ALA A 122 3.68 25.16 22.40
N ASP A 123 3.25 25.52 23.60
CA ASP A 123 2.14 24.99 24.39
C ASP A 123 0.79 25.67 24.09
N HIS A 124 0.73 26.63 23.15
CA HIS A 124 -0.53 27.22 22.73
C HIS A 124 -1.38 26.22 21.92
N PRO A 125 -2.68 26.06 22.24
CA PRO A 125 -3.54 25.06 21.59
C PRO A 125 -3.64 25.23 20.07
N LEU A 126 -3.53 26.46 19.54
CA LEU A 126 -3.48 26.70 18.09
C LEU A 126 -2.24 26.08 17.43
N THR A 127 -1.05 26.19 18.04
CA THR A 127 0.19 25.63 17.49
C THR A 127 0.10 24.10 17.41
N ARG A 128 -0.47 23.48 18.44
CA ARG A 128 -0.73 22.04 18.49
C ARG A 128 -1.75 21.57 17.45
N VAL A 129 -2.83 22.33 17.25
CA VAL A 129 -3.83 22.00 16.22
C VAL A 129 -3.23 22.13 14.82
N VAL A 130 -2.44 23.17 14.55
CA VAL A 130 -1.77 23.36 13.26
C VAL A 130 -0.74 22.26 13.00
N SER A 131 0.09 21.90 13.99
CA SER A 131 1.08 20.83 13.85
C SER A 131 0.43 19.49 13.53
N THR A 132 -0.62 19.11 14.28
CA THR A 132 -1.35 17.85 14.06
C THR A 132 -2.06 17.87 12.71
N SER A 133 -2.64 19.00 12.31
CA SER A 133 -3.30 19.11 11.00
C SER A 133 -2.30 18.94 9.85
N VAL A 134 -1.12 19.55 9.95
CA VAL A 134 -0.06 19.38 8.94
C VAL A 134 0.40 17.93 8.86
N ALA A 135 0.63 17.27 10.01
CA ALA A 135 1.00 15.87 10.05
C ALA A 135 -0.06 14.97 9.38
N VAL A 136 -1.34 15.15 9.73
CA VAL A 136 -2.45 14.39 9.12
C VAL A 136 -2.54 14.63 7.61
N VAL A 137 -2.37 15.87 7.14
CA VAL A 137 -2.38 16.18 5.71
C VAL A 137 -1.21 15.54 4.98
N VAL A 138 -0.01 15.57 5.56
CA VAL A 138 1.19 14.92 4.98
C VAL A 138 0.99 13.41 4.90
N THR A 139 0.54 12.77 5.98
CA THR A 139 0.25 11.33 5.99
C THR A 139 -0.83 10.96 4.97
N PHE A 140 -1.91 11.74 4.90
CA PHE A 140 -2.96 11.55 3.89
C PHE A 140 -2.43 11.63 2.45
N LEU A 141 -1.55 12.58 2.15
CA LEU A 141 -0.92 12.71 0.83
C LEU A 141 -0.01 11.52 0.52
N LEU A 142 0.74 11.04 1.52
CA LEU A 142 1.59 9.86 1.39
C LEU A 142 0.76 8.59 1.17
N ASP A 143 -0.33 8.41 1.92
CA ASP A 143 -1.26 7.29 1.75
C ASP A 143 -1.89 7.30 0.35
N THR A 144 -2.35 8.47 -0.09
CA THR A 144 -2.90 8.66 -1.44
C THR A 144 -1.86 8.29 -2.50
N ALA A 145 -0.62 8.79 -2.37
CA ALA A 145 0.46 8.48 -3.29
C ALA A 145 0.82 6.98 -3.27
N ALA A 146 0.82 6.36 -2.08
CA ALA A 146 1.09 4.93 -1.91
C ALA A 146 0.00 4.09 -2.60
N VAL A 147 -1.29 4.42 -2.41
CA VAL A 147 -2.39 3.74 -3.10
C VAL A 147 -2.26 3.88 -4.62
N ALA A 148 -1.97 5.09 -5.12
CA ALA A 148 -1.76 5.32 -6.55
C ALA A 148 -0.58 4.49 -7.10
N LEU A 149 0.56 4.51 -6.39
CA LEU A 149 1.77 3.77 -6.76
C LEU A 149 1.51 2.25 -6.76
N MET A 150 0.88 1.74 -5.70
CA MET A 150 0.50 0.33 -5.60
C MET A 150 -0.40 -0.05 -6.77
N PHE A 151 -1.44 0.73 -7.07
CA PHE A 151 -2.33 0.43 -8.18
C PHE A 151 -1.58 0.40 -9.53
N VAL A 152 -0.79 1.43 -9.84
CA VAL A 152 -0.08 1.54 -11.11
C VAL A 152 0.94 0.41 -11.29
N ALA A 153 1.66 0.05 -10.22
CA ALA A 153 2.70 -0.96 -10.29
C ALA A 153 2.17 -2.41 -10.26
N LEU A 154 1.01 -2.64 -9.66
CA LEU A 154 0.44 -3.99 -9.48
C LEU A 154 -0.63 -4.33 -10.53
N SER A 155 -1.52 -3.38 -10.88
CA SER A 155 -2.69 -3.66 -11.72
C SER A 155 -2.32 -4.08 -13.15
N GLY A 156 -1.23 -3.54 -13.71
CA GLY A 156 -0.91 -3.69 -15.13
C GLY A 156 -1.85 -2.93 -16.06
N VAL A 157 -2.77 -2.13 -15.51
CA VAL A 157 -3.68 -1.25 -16.26
C VAL A 157 -3.07 0.15 -16.31
N LYS A 158 -3.29 0.87 -17.42
CA LYS A 158 -2.88 2.27 -17.60
C LYS A 158 -4.08 3.20 -17.37
N PRO A 159 -4.38 3.61 -16.12
CA PRO A 159 -5.50 4.50 -15.85
C PRO A 159 -5.25 5.93 -16.35
N PRO A 160 -6.30 6.64 -16.81
CA PRO A 160 -6.21 8.08 -17.00
C PRO A 160 -5.96 8.76 -15.65
N ALA A 161 -5.08 9.77 -15.63
CA ALA A 161 -4.60 10.40 -14.40
C ALA A 161 -5.75 10.87 -13.48
N ARG A 162 -6.83 11.40 -14.05
CA ARG A 162 -7.99 11.86 -13.27
C ARG A 162 -8.67 10.73 -12.48
N VAL A 163 -8.84 9.55 -13.08
CA VAL A 163 -9.49 8.40 -12.41
C VAL A 163 -8.56 7.82 -11.36
N LEU A 164 -7.25 7.73 -11.67
CA LEU A 164 -6.23 7.29 -10.72
C LEU A 164 -6.24 8.14 -9.45
N TRP A 165 -6.17 9.47 -9.59
CA TRP A 165 -6.14 10.37 -8.44
C TRP A 165 -7.46 10.35 -7.65
N THR A 166 -8.62 10.30 -8.31
CA THR A 166 -9.91 10.21 -7.59
C THR A 166 -10.01 8.94 -6.76
N GLY A 167 -9.65 7.78 -7.33
CA GLY A 167 -9.67 6.51 -6.59
C GLY A 167 -8.57 6.43 -5.53
N ALA A 168 -7.39 6.97 -5.80
CA ALA A 168 -6.31 7.05 -4.82
C ALA A 168 -6.67 7.94 -3.63
N LEU A 169 -7.36 9.07 -3.86
CA LEU A 169 -7.86 9.93 -2.79
C LEU A 169 -8.89 9.20 -1.92
N LEU A 170 -9.80 8.42 -2.51
CA LEU A 170 -10.72 7.57 -1.75
C LEU A 170 -9.98 6.56 -0.88
N GLY A 171 -8.94 5.92 -1.43
CA GLY A 171 -8.07 5.02 -0.67
C GLY A 171 -7.33 5.72 0.46
N GLY A 172 -6.74 6.89 0.17
CA GLY A 172 -6.06 7.73 1.16
C GLY A 172 -6.99 8.14 2.30
N VAL A 173 -8.23 8.57 2.00
CA VAL A 173 -9.23 8.90 3.03
C VAL A 173 -9.52 7.67 3.88
N GLY A 174 -9.73 6.51 3.26
CA GLY A 174 -10.00 5.27 3.97
C GLY A 174 -8.85 4.86 4.91
N LEU A 175 -7.60 4.98 4.46
CA LEU A 175 -6.43 4.67 5.25
C LEU A 175 -6.24 5.67 6.41
N THR A 176 -6.39 6.97 6.15
CA THR A 176 -6.30 7.98 7.20
C THR A 176 -7.42 7.81 8.24
N VAL A 177 -8.67 7.52 7.83
CA VAL A 177 -9.75 7.20 8.79
C VAL A 177 -9.40 5.97 9.61
N LEU A 178 -8.84 4.94 8.98
CA LEU A 178 -8.40 3.73 9.67
C LEU A 178 -7.31 4.04 10.71
N GLN A 179 -6.31 4.86 10.37
CA GLN A 179 -5.25 5.32 11.31
C GLN A 179 -5.86 5.96 12.55
N GLN A 180 -6.80 6.89 12.36
CA GLN A 180 -7.46 7.57 13.47
C GLN A 180 -8.24 6.58 14.34
N LEU A 181 -8.97 5.62 13.75
CA LEU A 181 -9.70 4.60 14.49
C LEU A 181 -8.78 3.62 15.23
N SER A 182 -7.63 3.30 14.66
CA SER A 182 -6.69 2.38 15.29
C SER A 182 -6.01 2.97 16.51
N SER A 183 -5.70 4.27 16.50
CA SER A 183 -5.20 4.98 17.70
C SER A 183 -6.15 4.84 18.90
N LEU A 184 -7.47 4.81 18.65
CA LEU A 184 -8.49 4.61 19.69
C LEU A 184 -8.53 3.16 20.19
N PHE A 185 -8.21 2.19 19.33
CA PHE A 185 -8.24 0.77 19.66
C PHE A 185 -7.06 0.37 20.55
N VAL A 186 -5.86 0.87 20.24
CA VAL A 186 -4.64 0.62 21.02
C VAL A 186 -4.75 1.23 22.42
N GLY A 187 -5.35 2.43 22.55
CA GLY A 187 -5.57 3.07 23.85
C GLY A 187 -6.51 2.31 24.80
N GLY A 188 -7.44 1.50 24.27
CA GLY A 188 -8.41 0.74 25.08
C GLY A 188 -7.91 -0.64 25.57
N ALA A 189 -6.93 -1.23 24.88
CA ALA A 189 -6.43 -2.58 25.15
C ALA A 189 -5.49 -2.68 26.38
N SER A 190 -5.03 -1.55 26.90
CA SER A 190 -4.05 -1.45 28.00
C SER A 190 -4.58 -1.84 29.38
N SER A 191 -5.86 -2.16 29.53
CA SER A 191 -6.49 -2.45 30.82
C SER A 191 -6.22 -3.87 31.38
N ASN A 192 -5.63 -4.78 30.59
CA ASN A 192 -5.27 -6.12 31.06
C ASN A 192 -3.97 -6.67 30.41
N PRO A 193 -2.86 -6.80 31.16
CA PRO A 193 -1.57 -7.26 30.64
C PRO A 193 -1.58 -8.64 29.98
N LEU A 194 -2.48 -9.54 30.40
CA LEU A 194 -2.63 -10.87 29.77
C LEU A 194 -3.29 -10.81 28.39
N LEU A 195 -4.08 -9.76 28.13
CA LEU A 195 -4.70 -9.51 26.83
C LEU A 195 -3.85 -8.59 25.95
N ALA A 196 -2.89 -7.84 26.49
CA ALA A 196 -2.13 -6.85 25.74
C ALA A 196 -1.38 -7.44 24.53
N SER A 197 -0.72 -8.59 24.69
CA SER A 197 -0.02 -9.27 23.59
C SER A 197 -0.96 -9.87 22.54
N PHE A 198 -2.12 -10.40 22.95
CA PHE A 198 -3.13 -10.90 22.03
C PHE A 198 -3.89 -9.77 21.33
N ALA A 199 -4.21 -8.69 22.04
CA ALA A 199 -4.94 -7.55 21.55
C ALA A 199 -4.12 -6.79 20.49
N SER A 200 -2.82 -6.67 20.68
CA SER A 200 -1.91 -6.06 19.69
C SER A 200 -1.75 -6.94 18.44
N LEU A 201 -1.68 -8.28 18.56
CA LEU A 201 -1.79 -9.18 17.40
C LEU A 201 -3.12 -9.00 16.66
N ILE A 202 -4.24 -8.97 17.38
CA ILE A 202 -5.58 -8.78 16.79
C ILE A 202 -5.66 -7.40 16.11
N ALA A 203 -5.16 -6.35 16.74
CA ALA A 203 -5.11 -5.01 16.19
C ALA A 203 -4.29 -4.98 14.89
N LEU A 204 -3.11 -5.62 14.88
CA LEU A 204 -2.27 -5.76 13.69
C LEU A 204 -2.98 -6.52 12.56
N LEU A 205 -3.64 -7.65 12.87
CA LEU A 205 -4.40 -8.41 11.87
C LEU A 205 -5.58 -7.61 11.31
N LEU A 206 -6.34 -6.94 12.18
CA LEU A 206 -7.46 -6.09 11.78
C LEU A 206 -6.98 -4.91 10.94
N TRP A 207 -5.88 -4.27 11.34
CA TRP A 207 -5.23 -3.18 10.64
C TRP A 207 -4.87 -3.58 9.21
N ILE A 208 -4.13 -4.68 9.07
CA ILE A 208 -3.69 -5.18 7.76
C ILE A 208 -4.91 -5.57 6.91
N ASN A 209 -5.89 -6.27 7.50
CA ASN A 209 -7.08 -6.72 6.78
C ASN A 209 -7.93 -5.54 6.29
N LEU A 210 -8.22 -4.55 7.14
CA LEU A 210 -8.99 -3.38 6.77
C LEU A 210 -8.24 -2.50 5.77
N SER A 211 -6.92 -2.34 5.92
CA SER A 211 -6.08 -1.64 4.94
C SER A 211 -6.14 -2.30 3.57
N ALA A 212 -6.03 -3.63 3.52
CA ALA A 212 -6.16 -4.38 2.27
C ALA A 212 -7.55 -4.17 1.64
N GLN A 213 -8.64 -4.20 2.41
CA GLN A 213 -9.99 -3.92 1.91
C GLN A 213 -10.10 -2.51 1.33
N VAL A 214 -9.59 -1.48 2.02
CA VAL A 214 -9.58 -0.11 1.51
C VAL A 214 -8.83 0.00 0.19
N ILE A 215 -7.63 -0.62 0.09
CA ILE A 215 -6.83 -0.62 -1.14
C ILE A 215 -7.58 -1.32 -2.28
N LEU A 216 -8.26 -2.44 -2.00
CA LEU A 216 -9.03 -3.18 -3.01
C LEU A 216 -10.28 -2.43 -3.45
N ILE A 217 -10.98 -1.75 -2.53
CA ILE A 217 -12.13 -0.89 -2.85
C ILE A 217 -11.68 0.28 -3.74
N ALA A 218 -10.59 0.96 -3.37
CA ALA A 218 -9.99 2.01 -4.18
C ALA A 218 -9.57 1.49 -5.56
N SER A 219 -8.95 0.31 -5.62
CA SER A 219 -8.55 -0.33 -6.87
C SER A 219 -9.75 -0.67 -7.75
N SER A 220 -10.84 -1.19 -7.17
CA SER A 220 -12.08 -1.46 -7.89
C SER A 220 -12.67 -0.18 -8.46
N TYR A 221 -12.69 0.91 -7.69
CA TYR A 221 -13.13 2.22 -8.18
C TYR A 221 -12.28 2.71 -9.36
N ILE A 222 -10.95 2.59 -9.26
CA ILE A 222 -10.05 2.98 -10.36
C ILE A 222 -10.34 2.14 -11.59
N VAL A 223 -10.41 0.81 -11.46
CA VAL A 223 -10.70 -0.10 -12.59
C VAL A 223 -12.03 0.26 -13.24
N THR A 224 -13.11 0.37 -12.47
CA THR A 224 -14.43 0.73 -13.02
C THR A 224 -14.40 2.08 -13.73
N GLY A 225 -13.78 3.10 -13.13
CA GLY A 225 -13.63 4.40 -13.76
C GLY A 225 -12.75 4.38 -15.01
N THR A 226 -11.75 3.50 -15.08
CA THR A 226 -10.93 3.33 -16.29
C THR A 226 -11.72 2.74 -17.43
N LEU A 227 -12.56 1.75 -17.15
CA LEU A 227 -13.43 1.10 -18.14
C LEU A 227 -14.46 2.10 -18.68
N GLU A 228 -15.10 2.88 -17.79
CA GLU A 228 -16.04 3.94 -18.18
C GLU A 228 -15.39 5.05 -19.01
N TYR A 229 -14.13 5.40 -18.72
CA TYR A 229 -13.40 6.41 -19.47
C TYR A 229 -12.97 5.90 -20.87
N ALA A 230 -12.49 4.66 -20.94
CA ALA A 230 -12.07 4.04 -22.19
C ALA A 230 -13.24 3.81 -23.14
N ASP A 231 -14.41 3.47 -22.60
CA ASP A 231 -15.62 3.18 -23.38
C ASP A 231 -16.72 4.22 -23.17
N ARG A 232 -16.38 5.48 -23.43
CA ARG A 232 -17.30 6.63 -23.23
C ARG A 232 -18.59 6.53 -24.07
N VAL A 233 -18.58 5.76 -25.16
CA VAL A 233 -19.75 5.51 -26.01
C VAL A 233 -20.64 4.42 -25.40
N ARG A 234 -20.08 3.33 -24.86
CA ARG A 234 -20.83 2.28 -24.18
C ARG A 234 -21.21 2.63 -22.74
N ALA A 235 -20.57 3.60 -22.09
CA ALA A 235 -21.02 4.15 -20.81
C ALA A 235 -22.30 5.00 -20.93
N VAL A 236 -22.48 5.71 -22.05
CA VAL A 236 -23.68 6.51 -22.33
C VAL A 236 -24.83 5.66 -22.90
N HIS A 237 -24.52 4.59 -23.63
CA HIS A 237 -25.48 3.64 -24.19
C HIS A 237 -25.40 2.24 -23.55
N GLY A 238 -24.96 2.17 -22.29
CA GLY A 238 -24.66 0.92 -21.60
C GLY A 238 -25.89 0.07 -21.33
N ALA A 239 -25.63 -1.22 -21.05
CA ALA A 239 -26.64 -2.22 -20.73
C ALA A 239 -27.67 -1.66 -19.73
N GLN A 240 -28.91 -1.49 -20.18
CA GLN A 240 -30.02 -0.99 -19.37
C GLN A 240 -30.56 -2.07 -18.43
N THR A 241 -30.19 -3.33 -18.69
CA THR A 241 -30.60 -4.48 -17.88
C THR A 241 -29.41 -5.32 -17.45
N MET A 242 -29.55 -6.04 -16.33
CA MET A 242 -28.54 -7.00 -15.86
C MET A 242 -28.28 -8.13 -16.87
N ILE A 243 -29.24 -8.45 -17.74
CA ILE A 243 -29.10 -9.47 -18.77
C ILE A 243 -28.20 -8.96 -19.90
N GLU A 244 -28.42 -7.74 -20.38
CA GLU A 244 -27.54 -7.10 -21.36
C GLU A 244 -26.10 -7.01 -20.83
N ARG A 245 -25.92 -6.72 -19.54
CA ARG A 245 -24.59 -6.68 -18.92
C ARG A 245 -23.91 -8.05 -18.94
N ARG A 246 -24.64 -9.14 -18.68
CA ARG A 246 -24.10 -10.51 -18.79
C ARG A 246 -23.69 -10.86 -20.21
N VAL A 247 -24.48 -10.44 -21.22
CA VAL A 247 -24.14 -10.66 -22.64
C VAL A 247 -22.87 -9.89 -22.99
N GLN A 248 -22.77 -8.62 -22.60
CA GLN A 248 -21.56 -7.80 -22.84
C GLN A 248 -20.32 -8.42 -22.18
N THR A 249 -20.41 -8.86 -20.92
CA THR A 249 -19.28 -9.55 -20.26
C THR A 249 -18.89 -10.83 -20.99
N ALA A 250 -19.84 -11.59 -21.53
CA ALA A 250 -19.54 -12.78 -22.31
C ALA A 250 -18.88 -12.43 -23.66
N GLU A 251 -19.30 -11.36 -24.34
CA GLU A 251 -18.65 -10.85 -25.55
C GLU A 251 -17.21 -10.43 -25.27
N ASP A 252 -16.98 -9.67 -24.18
CA ASP A 252 -15.65 -9.21 -23.77
C ASP A 252 -14.71 -10.39 -23.47
N GLN A 253 -15.22 -11.44 -22.81
CA GLN A 253 -14.46 -12.66 -22.55
C GLN A 253 -14.09 -13.41 -23.84
N VAL A 254 -15.00 -13.49 -24.81
CA VAL A 254 -14.72 -14.10 -26.11
C VAL A 254 -13.69 -13.29 -26.89
N GLN A 255 -13.80 -11.97 -26.87
CA GLN A 255 -12.85 -11.07 -27.51
C GLN A 255 -11.45 -11.24 -26.90
N ALA A 256 -11.35 -11.20 -25.57
CA ALA A 256 -10.09 -11.41 -24.86
C ALA A 256 -9.44 -12.77 -25.16
N ALA A 257 -10.23 -13.84 -25.18
CA ALA A 257 -9.74 -15.18 -25.54
C ALA A 257 -9.31 -15.26 -27.01
N THR A 258 -9.97 -14.51 -27.91
CA THR A 258 -9.61 -14.43 -29.32
C THR A 258 -8.29 -13.69 -29.51
N ASP A 259 -8.10 -12.58 -28.82
CA ASP A 259 -6.85 -11.80 -28.83
C ASP A 259 -5.67 -12.63 -28.30
N GLU A 260 -5.88 -13.37 -27.20
CA GLU A 260 -4.89 -14.29 -26.65
C GLU A 260 -4.52 -15.40 -27.64
N LEU A 261 -5.50 -16.01 -28.31
CA LEU A 261 -5.27 -17.00 -29.35
C LEU A 261 -4.47 -16.42 -30.53
N HIS A 262 -4.74 -15.17 -30.93
CA HIS A 262 -3.98 -14.48 -31.96
C HIS A 262 -2.52 -14.27 -31.53
N ALA A 263 -2.29 -13.78 -30.33
CA ALA A 263 -0.94 -13.59 -29.79
C ALA A 263 -0.16 -14.92 -29.71
N ALA A 264 -0.81 -16.00 -29.26
CA ALA A 264 -0.21 -17.34 -29.20
C ALA A 264 0.16 -17.86 -30.60
N ARG A 265 -0.69 -17.60 -31.61
CA ARG A 265 -0.40 -17.97 -33.01
C ARG A 265 0.77 -17.20 -33.60
N GLU A 266 0.90 -15.91 -33.29
CA GLU A 266 2.04 -15.10 -33.71
C GLU A 266 3.34 -15.58 -33.07
N ALA A 267 3.34 -15.85 -31.76
CA ALA A 267 4.50 -16.41 -31.07
C ALA A 267 4.94 -17.76 -31.66
N LEU A 268 3.98 -18.65 -31.96
CA LEU A 268 4.27 -19.93 -32.64
C LEU A 268 4.82 -19.74 -34.05
N ALA A 269 4.34 -18.74 -34.79
CA ALA A 269 4.84 -18.44 -36.13
C ALA A 269 6.30 -17.95 -36.09
N GLU A 270 6.65 -17.09 -35.14
CA GLU A 270 8.02 -16.63 -34.92
C GLU A 270 8.96 -17.77 -34.49
N GLU A 271 8.51 -18.67 -33.61
CA GLU A 271 9.31 -19.84 -33.22
C GLU A 271 9.60 -20.75 -34.42
N ARG A 272 8.60 -20.99 -35.28
CA ARG A 272 8.76 -21.79 -36.51
C ARG A 272 9.72 -21.16 -37.51
N LYS A 273 9.67 -19.84 -37.68
CA LYS A 273 10.65 -19.11 -38.53
C LYS A 273 12.06 -19.26 -37.96
N GLY A 274 12.24 -19.04 -36.66
CA GLY A 274 13.53 -19.16 -35.99
C GLY A 274 14.10 -20.59 -36.02
N ALA A 275 13.25 -21.63 -36.02
CA ALA A 275 13.67 -23.01 -36.20
C ALA A 275 14.11 -23.31 -37.64
N ALA A 276 13.45 -22.73 -38.64
CA ALA A 276 13.79 -22.89 -40.06
C ALA A 276 15.10 -22.18 -40.44
N GLU A 277 15.45 -21.07 -39.78
CA GLU A 277 16.72 -20.36 -39.99
C GLU A 277 17.94 -21.04 -39.35
N ARG A 278 17.71 -21.96 -38.40
CA ARG A 278 18.78 -22.71 -37.70
C ARG A 278 19.07 -24.09 -38.33
N ALA A 279 18.24 -24.54 -39.26
CA ALA A 279 18.37 -25.82 -39.97
C ALA A 279 19.10 -25.63 -41.29
#